data_AF-A0A2T3J629-F1
#
_entry.id   AF-A0A2T3J629-F1
#
_cell.length_a   1.000
_cell.length_b   1.000
_cell.length_c   1.000
_cell.angle_alpha   90.00
_cell.angle_beta   90.00
_cell.angle_gamma   90.00
#
_symmetry.space_group_name_H-M   'P 1'
#
loop_
_entity.id
_entity.type
_entity.pdbx_description
1 polymer ?
#
loop_
_entity_poly.entity_id
_entity_poly.type
_entity_poly.pdbx_seq_one_letter_code
_entity_poly.pdbx_strand_id
1 'polypeptide(L)'
;MFNEFMHQGSIFAVILMVYAGNVMMEAVRRDRLDPHGINSPLIIKHPISALFMFASIPCSVLPAIYIGSYSGWVAGIVSWLVLQIGGAVITIVLRVRGPLLGLHFIFACIAFPIGYFLSLSDLFA
;
A
#
# COMPACT_ATOMS: atom_id res chain seq x y z
N MET A 1 -1.76 23.83 -0.05
CA MET A 1 -2.49 22.73 0.62
C MET A 1 -1.54 21.82 1.37
N PHE A 2 -0.59 21.14 0.72
CA PHE A 2 0.24 20.12 1.38
C PHE A 2 1.40 20.61 2.26
N ASN A 3 1.54 21.92 2.52
CA ASN A 3 2.74 22.45 3.16
C ASN A 3 2.91 21.92 4.60
N GLU A 4 1.83 21.89 5.38
CA GLU A 4 1.85 21.37 6.75
C GLU A 4 2.20 19.88 6.78
N PHE A 5 1.64 19.09 5.85
CA PHE A 5 2.02 17.69 5.71
C PHE A 5 3.50 17.50 5.36
N MET A 6 4.06 18.32 4.46
CA MET A 6 5.47 18.20 4.07
C MET A 6 6.43 18.58 5.21
N HIS A 7 5.99 19.40 6.16
CA HIS A 7 6.79 19.82 7.31
C HIS A 7 6.66 18.91 8.52
N GLN A 8 5.47 18.35 8.77
CA GLN A 8 5.15 17.64 10.01
C GLN A 8 4.83 16.16 9.80
N GLY A 9 4.38 15.79 8.61
CA GLY A 9 4.00 14.42 8.28
C GLY A 9 5.15 13.60 7.68
N SER A 10 5.03 12.30 7.79
CA SER A 10 5.95 11.32 7.22
C SER A 10 5.53 10.92 5.81
N ILE A 11 6.17 11.54 4.81
CA ILE A 11 6.04 11.14 3.40
C ILE A 11 6.42 9.65 3.22
N PHE A 12 7.41 9.20 4.00
CA PHE A 12 7.86 7.82 3.96
C PHE A 12 6.77 6.84 4.40
N ALA A 13 5.98 7.17 5.43
CA ALA A 13 4.83 6.37 5.85
C ALA A 13 3.82 6.19 4.70
N VAL A 14 3.50 7.28 4.00
CA VAL A 14 2.60 7.28 2.83
C VAL A 14 3.15 6.36 1.73
N ILE A 15 4.43 6.50 1.38
CA ILE A 15 5.07 5.70 0.32
C ILE A 15 5.01 4.20 0.67
N LEU A 16 5.35 3.83 1.91
CA LEU A 16 5.34 2.43 2.33
C LEU A 16 3.94 1.81 2.29
N MET A 17 2.94 2.53 2.81
CA MET A 17 1.55 2.06 2.80
C MET A 17 1.00 1.94 1.38
N VAL A 18 1.25 2.93 0.52
CA VAL A 18 0.78 2.91 -0.87
C VAL A 18 1.48 1.79 -1.65
N TYR A 19 2.79 1.63 -1.49
CA TYR A 19 3.53 0.51 -2.08
C TYR A 19 2.94 -0.83 -1.65
N ALA A 20 2.79 -1.05 -0.34
CA ALA A 20 2.28 -2.30 0.17
C ALA A 20 0.85 -2.58 -0.27
N GLY A 21 -0.05 -1.59 -0.19
CA GLY A 21 -1.44 -1.73 -0.63
C GLY A 21 -1.55 -2.15 -2.10
N ASN A 22 -0.74 -1.55 -2.99
CA ASN A 22 -0.74 -1.91 -4.41
C ASN A 22 -0.20 -3.32 -4.67
N VAL A 23 0.88 -3.71 -3.99
CA VAL A 23 1.43 -5.07 -4.10
C VAL A 23 0.43 -6.11 -3.63
N MET A 24 -0.25 -5.87 -2.51
CA MET A 24 -1.25 -6.79 -1.95
C MET A 24 -2.48 -6.89 -2.85
N MET A 25 -2.95 -5.77 -3.41
CA MET A 25 -4.02 -5.76 -4.42
C MET A 25 -3.64 -6.58 -5.66
N GLU A 26 -2.43 -6.44 -6.18
CA GLU A 26 -1.97 -7.24 -7.31
C GLU A 26 -1.85 -8.73 -6.93
N ALA A 27 -1.39 -9.04 -5.71
CA ALA A 27 -1.33 -10.40 -5.20
C ALA A 27 -2.73 -11.04 -5.14
N VAL A 28 -3.73 -10.33 -4.62
CA VAL A 28 -5.15 -10.76 -4.63
C VAL A 28 -5.66 -10.95 -6.05
N ARG A 29 -5.37 -10.01 -6.96
CA ARG A 29 -5.77 -10.12 -8.37
C ARG A 29 -5.19 -11.37 -9.02
N ARG A 30 -3.92 -11.66 -8.76
CA ARG A 30 -3.22 -12.84 -9.29
C ARG A 30 -3.70 -14.14 -8.69
N ASP A 31 -3.98 -14.16 -7.39
CA ASP A 31 -4.58 -15.29 -6.70
C ASP A 31 -5.92 -15.70 -7.34
N ARG A 32 -6.76 -14.71 -7.69
CA ARG A 32 -8.01 -14.92 -8.42
C ARG A 32 -7.83 -15.40 -9.86
N LEU A 33 -6.83 -14.88 -10.58
CA LEU A 33 -6.58 -15.23 -11.99
C LEU A 33 -5.93 -16.62 -12.16
N ASP A 34 -5.16 -17.06 -11.16
CA ASP A 34 -4.47 -18.35 -11.17
C ASP A 34 -4.67 -19.05 -9.82
N PRO A 35 -5.87 -19.62 -9.56
CA PRO A 35 -6.21 -20.21 -8.26
C PRO A 35 -5.31 -21.40 -7.90
N HIS A 36 -4.81 -22.14 -8.89
CA HIS A 36 -3.96 -23.32 -8.69
C HIS A 36 -2.47 -22.99 -8.52
N GLY A 37 -2.06 -21.74 -8.78
CA GLY A 37 -0.69 -21.30 -8.59
C GLY A 37 0.30 -21.86 -9.61
N ILE A 38 -0.15 -22.07 -10.85
CA ILE A 38 0.68 -22.59 -11.95
C ILE A 38 1.73 -21.54 -12.36
N ASN A 39 1.35 -20.27 -12.37
CA ASN A 39 2.14 -19.13 -12.81
C ASN A 39 2.30 -18.05 -11.71
N SER A 40 1.66 -18.23 -10.55
CA SER A 40 1.76 -17.31 -9.41
C SER A 40 2.76 -17.82 -8.35
N PRO A 41 3.50 -16.92 -7.68
CA PRO A 41 4.37 -17.29 -6.57
C PRO A 41 3.60 -18.03 -5.45
N LEU A 42 4.08 -19.20 -5.04
CA LEU A 42 3.45 -20.03 -4.01
C LEU A 42 3.30 -19.32 -2.65
N ILE A 43 4.16 -18.34 -2.35
CA ILE A 43 4.06 -17.56 -1.11
C ILE A 43 2.71 -16.86 -0.97
N ILE A 44 2.08 -16.44 -2.08
CA ILE A 44 0.79 -15.75 -2.11
C ILE A 44 -0.35 -16.69 -1.69
N LYS A 45 -0.18 -18.00 -1.93
CA LYS A 45 -1.17 -19.05 -1.64
C LYS A 45 -1.20 -19.48 -0.18
N HIS A 46 -0.21 -19.09 0.61
CA HIS A 46 -0.15 -19.46 2.01
C HIS A 46 -1.29 -18.78 2.80
N PRO A 47 -1.98 -19.46 3.73
CA PRO A 47 -3.10 -18.87 4.49
C PRO A 47 -2.70 -17.61 5.27
N ILE A 48 -1.46 -17.54 5.75
CA ILE A 48 -0.93 -16.33 6.41
C ILE A 48 -0.88 -15.14 5.44
N SER A 49 -0.64 -15.37 4.15
CA SER A 49 -0.62 -14.32 3.13
C SER A 49 -2.00 -13.70 2.94
N ALA A 50 -3.08 -14.47 3.11
CA ALA A 50 -4.44 -13.93 3.10
C ALA A 50 -4.68 -12.96 4.27
N LEU A 51 -4.12 -13.24 5.45
CA LEU A 51 -4.18 -12.30 6.58
C LEU A 51 -3.46 -10.98 6.26
N PHE A 52 -2.28 -11.06 5.64
CA PHE A 52 -1.55 -9.86 5.21
C PHE A 52 -2.28 -9.07 4.14
N MET A 53 -2.89 -9.73 3.16
CA MET A 53 -3.72 -9.07 2.15
C MET A 53 -4.92 -8.36 2.79
N PHE A 54 -5.61 -9.01 3.73
CA PHE A 54 -6.73 -8.40 4.44
C PHE A 54 -6.29 -7.21 5.30
N ALA A 55 -5.18 -7.34 6.04
CA ALA A 55 -4.60 -6.28 6.86
C ALA A 55 -4.15 -5.06 6.05
N SER A 56 -3.90 -5.23 4.75
CA SER A 56 -3.51 -4.14 3.84
C SER A 56 -4.68 -3.31 3.31
N ILE A 57 -5.94 -3.74 3.52
CA ILE A 57 -7.13 -3.02 3.01
C ILE A 57 -7.13 -1.55 3.45
N PRO A 58 -6.87 -1.20 4.73
CA PRO A 58 -6.86 0.21 5.11
C PRO A 58 -5.74 1.02 4.45
N CYS A 59 -4.68 0.41 3.91
CA CYS A 59 -3.65 1.12 3.13
C CYS A 59 -4.21 1.78 1.86
N SER A 60 -5.42 1.42 1.41
CA SER A 60 -6.10 2.08 0.29
C SER A 60 -6.71 3.45 0.64
N VAL A 61 -6.92 3.74 1.92
CA VAL A 61 -7.61 4.97 2.38
C VAL A 61 -6.80 5.71 3.44
N LEU A 62 -6.14 4.98 4.35
CA LEU A 62 -5.41 5.56 5.47
C LEU A 62 -4.33 6.58 5.06
N PRO A 63 -3.53 6.38 3.99
CA PRO A 63 -2.56 7.40 3.57
C PRO A 63 -3.21 8.74 3.22
N ALA A 64 -4.42 8.71 2.67
CA ALA A 64 -5.17 9.92 2.34
C ALA A 64 -5.79 10.58 3.58
N ILE A 65 -6.28 9.78 4.54
CA ILE A 65 -6.72 10.28 5.85
C ILE A 65 -5.54 10.95 6.57
N TYR A 66 -4.39 10.30 6.56
CA TYR A 66 -3.15 10.80 7.14
C TYR A 66 -2.71 12.12 6.52
N ILE A 67 -2.73 12.26 5.19
CA ILE A 67 -2.45 13.56 4.56
C ILE A 67 -3.52 14.61 4.91
N GLY A 68 -4.79 14.18 4.95
CA GLY A 68 -5.94 15.03 5.26
C GLY A 68 -5.96 15.56 6.68
N SER A 69 -5.38 14.85 7.66
CA SER A 69 -5.29 15.32 9.04
C SER A 69 -4.36 16.52 9.19
N TYR A 70 -3.32 16.64 8.35
CA TYR A 70 -2.42 17.79 8.33
C TYR A 70 -2.87 18.90 7.38
N SER A 71 -3.44 18.56 6.23
CA SER A 71 -3.67 19.53 5.15
C SER A 71 -5.15 19.80 4.84
N GLY A 72 -6.05 19.26 5.66
CA GLY A 72 -7.50 19.39 5.54
C GLY A 72 -8.15 18.32 4.65
N TRP A 73 -9.48 18.17 4.78
CA TRP A 73 -10.24 17.12 4.11
C TRP A 73 -10.16 17.15 2.58
N VAL A 74 -10.11 18.35 1.98
CA VAL A 74 -9.96 18.52 0.51
C VAL A 74 -8.63 17.93 0.05
N ALA A 75 -7.54 18.21 0.77
CA ALA A 75 -6.23 17.65 0.47
C ALA A 75 -6.23 16.12 0.63
N GLY A 76 -6.96 15.59 1.61
CA GLY A 76 -7.21 14.16 1.76
C GLY A 76 -7.85 13.55 0.52
N ILE A 77 -8.98 14.09 0.04
CA ILE A 77 -9.66 13.59 -1.16
C ILE A 77 -8.76 13.67 -2.41
N VAL A 78 -8.10 14.81 -2.61
CA VAL A 78 -7.19 15.01 -3.75
C VAL A 78 -6.04 14.01 -3.69
N SER A 79 -5.43 13.83 -2.51
CA SER A 79 -4.34 12.86 -2.32
C SER A 79 -4.82 11.43 -2.55
N TRP A 80 -6.02 11.05 -2.12
CA TRP A 80 -6.57 9.73 -2.38
C TRP A 80 -6.62 9.44 -3.89
N LEU A 81 -7.18 10.35 -4.69
CA LEU A 81 -7.22 10.19 -6.15
C LEU A 81 -5.82 10.08 -6.75
N VAL A 82 -4.90 10.95 -6.35
CA VAL A 82 -3.53 10.96 -6.86
C VAL A 82 -2.78 9.68 -6.49
N LEU A 83 -2.94 9.18 -5.26
CA LEU A 83 -2.26 7.98 -4.78
C LEU A 83 -2.82 6.70 -5.42
N GLN A 84 -4.11 6.64 -5.75
CA GLN A 84 -4.69 5.50 -6.47
C GLN A 84 -4.16 5.44 -7.92
N ILE A 85 -4.16 6.58 -8.62
CA ILE A 85 -3.64 6.67 -10.00
C ILE A 85 -2.12 6.43 -10.00
N GLY A 86 -1.39 7.11 -9.12
CA GLY A 86 0.06 6.99 -8.98
C GLY A 86 0.46 5.57 -8.58
N GLY A 87 -0.28 4.94 -7.67
CA GLY A 87 -0.08 3.55 -7.26
C GLY A 87 -0.22 2.55 -8.42
N ALA A 88 -1.25 2.72 -9.25
CA ALA A 88 -1.42 1.91 -10.46
C ALA A 88 -0.25 2.08 -11.44
N VAL A 89 0.20 3.32 -11.66
CA VAL A 89 1.36 3.61 -12.53
C VAL A 89 2.64 2.98 -11.96
N ILE A 90 2.91 3.13 -10.66
CA ILE A 90 4.08 2.56 -9.98
C ILE A 90 4.09 1.04 -10.10
N THR A 91 2.94 0.39 -9.93
CA THR A 91 2.80 -1.07 -10.09
C THR A 91 3.24 -1.53 -11.48
N ILE A 92 2.90 -0.77 -12.52
CA ILE A 92 3.31 -1.04 -13.90
C ILE A 92 4.80 -0.80 -14.09
N VAL A 93 5.31 0.36 -13.64
CA VAL A 93 6.71 0.78 -13.80
C VAL A 93 7.67 -0.18 -13.09
N LEU A 94 7.38 -0.50 -11.83
CA LEU A 94 8.19 -1.44 -11.03
C LEU A 94 7.98 -2.90 -11.44
N ARG A 95 7.08 -3.17 -12.40
CA ARG A 95 6.74 -4.52 -12.85
C ARG A 95 6.39 -5.44 -11.68
N VAL A 96 5.55 -4.95 -10.77
CA VAL A 96 4.95 -5.75 -9.69
C VAL A 96 3.99 -6.76 -10.33
N ARG A 97 4.53 -7.81 -10.94
CA ARG A 97 3.79 -8.86 -11.67
C ARG A 97 4.72 -10.03 -11.98
N GLY A 98 4.11 -11.19 -12.25
CA GLY A 98 4.83 -12.39 -12.67
C GLY A 98 5.82 -12.88 -11.58
N PRO A 99 7.04 -13.31 -11.95
CA PRO A 99 7.95 -13.98 -11.02
C PRO A 99 8.46 -13.05 -9.89
N LEU A 100 8.53 -11.74 -10.15
CA LEU A 100 8.99 -10.75 -9.16
C LEU A 100 7.93 -10.44 -8.09
N LEU A 101 6.68 -10.81 -8.31
CA LEU A 101 5.59 -10.51 -7.39
C LEU A 101 5.83 -11.11 -6.00
N GLY A 102 6.45 -12.29 -5.91
CA GLY A 102 6.74 -12.92 -4.62
C GLY A 102 7.73 -12.09 -3.78
N LEU A 103 8.76 -11.54 -4.42
CA LEU A 103 9.73 -10.65 -3.77
C LEU A 103 9.07 -9.34 -3.33
N HIS A 104 8.27 -8.73 -4.21
CA HIS A 104 7.51 -7.54 -3.84
C HIS A 104 6.56 -7.81 -2.67
N PHE A 105 5.90 -8.97 -2.66
CA PHE A 105 4.99 -9.39 -1.59
C PHE A 105 5.70 -9.47 -0.24
N ILE A 106 6.90 -10.08 -0.19
CA ILE A 106 7.71 -10.12 1.05
C ILE A 106 8.03 -8.71 1.52
N PHE A 107 8.51 -7.85 0.63
CA PHE A 107 8.80 -6.46 0.99
C PHE A 107 7.55 -5.69 1.41
N ALA A 108 6.39 -5.96 0.81
CA ALA A 108 5.12 -5.36 1.20
C ALA A 108 4.69 -5.81 2.60
N CYS A 109 4.86 -7.09 2.94
CA CYS A 109 4.60 -7.62 4.30
C CYS A 109 5.45 -6.91 5.37
N ILE A 110 6.68 -6.48 5.02
CA ILE A 110 7.57 -5.73 5.92
C ILE A 110 7.23 -4.24 5.92
N ALA A 111 6.94 -3.66 4.75
CA ALA A 111 6.70 -2.24 4.57
C ALA A 111 5.39 -1.78 5.23
N PHE A 112 4.31 -2.55 5.12
CA PHE A 112 3.01 -2.11 5.61
C PHE A 112 2.94 -1.90 7.14
N PRO A 113 3.49 -2.76 8.03
CA PRO A 113 3.44 -2.50 9.48
C PRO A 113 4.30 -1.29 9.85
N ILE A 114 5.43 -1.09 9.17
CA ILE A 114 6.27 0.10 9.36
C ILE A 114 5.50 1.36 8.94
N GLY A 115 4.86 1.33 7.78
CA GLY A 115 4.02 2.43 7.29
C GLY A 115 2.88 2.76 8.26
N TYR A 116 2.17 1.75 8.78
CA TYR A 116 1.15 1.94 9.81
C TYR A 116 1.74 2.57 11.07
N PHE A 117 2.81 1.99 11.61
CA PHE A 117 3.43 2.48 12.83
C PHE A 117 3.81 3.95 12.70
N LEU A 118 4.50 4.33 11.61
CA LEU A 118 4.88 5.72 11.36
C LEU A 118 3.64 6.62 11.25
N SER A 119 2.63 6.23 10.47
CA SER A 119 1.43 7.07 10.31
C SER A 119 0.62 7.24 11.60
N LEU A 120 0.46 6.17 12.39
CA LEU A 120 -0.36 6.20 13.60
C LEU A 120 0.39 6.84 14.77
N SER A 121 1.70 6.61 14.91
CA SER A 121 2.50 7.30 15.93
C SER A 121 2.47 8.81 15.70
N ASP A 122 2.58 9.26 14.45
CA ASP A 122 2.49 10.68 14.13
C ASP A 122 1.08 11.27 14.32
N LEU A 123 0.02 10.48 14.13
CA LEU A 123 -1.38 10.93 14.32
C LEU A 123 -1.80 11.04 15.79
N PHE A 124 -1.20 10.24 16.66
CA PHE A 124 -1.59 10.12 18.07
C PHE A 124 -0.54 10.64 19.04
N ALA A 125 0.55 11.22 18.54
CA ALA A 125 1.54 11.97 19.32
C ALA A 125 1.04 13.39 19.62
#